data_AF-A0AA48KMZ3-F1
#
_entry.id   AF-A0AA48KMZ3-F1
#
_cell.length_a   1.000
_cell.length_b   1.000
_cell.length_c   1.000
_cell.angle_alpha   90.00
_cell.angle_beta   90.00
_cell.angle_gamma   90.00
#
_symmetry.space_group_name_H-M   'P 1'
#
loop_
_entity.id
_entity.type
_entity.pdbx_description
1 polymer ?
#
loop_
_entity_poly.entity_id
_entity_poly.type
_entity_poly.pdbx_seq_one_letter_code
_entity_poly.pdbx_strand_id
1 'polypeptide(L)' 'MLLTQDYDAAQISNVDLDKKDKNAFSFKFGGIENLIINKGIVDILEGTKPAFNNRKINHLNENLN' A
#
# COMPACT_ATOMS: atom_id res chain seq x y z
N MET A 1 24.35 18.40 -13.66
CA MET A 1 24.02 18.62 -12.24
C MET A 1 22.78 17.80 -11.94
N LEU A 2 22.97 16.53 -11.60
CA LEU A 2 21.90 15.73 -11.00
C LEU A 2 21.83 16.19 -9.55
N LEU A 3 20.76 16.88 -9.19
CA LEU A 3 20.49 17.21 -7.80
C LEU A 3 20.20 15.89 -7.10
N THR A 4 21.21 15.30 -6.47
CA THR A 4 21.00 14.29 -5.44
C THR A 4 20.32 15.01 -4.28
N GLN A 5 19.00 14.85 -4.18
CA GLN A 5 18.28 15.17 -2.95
C GLN A 5 18.96 14.43 -1.80
N ASP A 6 19.19 15.14 -0.70
CA ASP A 6 19.84 14.61 0.49
C ASP A 6 19.18 13.29 0.94
N TYR A 7 19.99 12.25 1.05
CA TYR A 7 19.60 10.85 1.28
C TYR A 7 19.24 10.55 2.75
N ASP A 8 19.01 11.57 3.58
CA ASP A 8 18.60 11.43 4.99
C ASP A 8 17.07 11.34 5.17
N ALA A 9 16.30 11.53 4.10
CA ALA A 9 14.85 11.35 4.14
C ALA A 9 14.47 9.87 3.98
N ALA A 10 13.62 9.35 4.87
CA ALA A 10 13.08 8.00 4.76
C ALA A 10 12.32 7.84 3.43
N GLN A 11 12.92 7.09 2.49
CA GLN A 11 12.33 6.84 1.18
C GLN A 11 11.28 5.73 1.28
N ILE A 12 10.08 5.99 0.77
CA ILE A 12 8.95 5.06 0.83
C ILE A 12 8.54 4.66 -0.59
N SER A 13 8.30 3.36 -0.77
CA SER A 13 7.81 2.77 -2.02
C SER A 13 6.38 2.27 -1.84
N ASN A 14 5.46 2.77 -2.67
CA ASN A 14 4.09 2.30 -2.77
C ASN A 14 3.90 1.58 -4.11
N VAL A 15 3.43 0.34 -4.05
CA VAL A 15 3.21 -0.52 -5.21
C VAL A 15 1.75 -0.96 -5.23
N ASP A 16 1.10 -0.71 -6.36
CA ASP A 16 -0.27 -1.13 -6.63
C ASP A 16 -0.30 -2.17 -7.75
N LEU A 17 -1.07 -3.22 -7.55
CA LEU A 17 -1.28 -4.31 -8.50
C LEU A 17 -2.77 -4.56 -8.67
N ASP A 18 -3.32 -4.11 -9.79
CA ASP A 18 -4.71 -4.38 -10.13
C ASP A 18 -4.83 -5.72 -10.87
N LYS A 19 -5.22 -6.75 -10.11
CA LYS A 19 -5.45 -8.10 -10.64
C LYS A 19 -6.68 -8.19 -11.57
N LYS A 20 -7.58 -7.21 -11.57
CA LYS A 20 -8.77 -7.18 -12.41
C LYS A 20 -8.49 -6.53 -13.76
N ASP A 21 -7.64 -5.51 -13.79
CA ASP A 21 -7.19 -4.88 -15.03
C ASP A 21 -5.86 -5.45 -15.51
N LYS A 22 -5.87 -6.68 -16.05
CA LYS A 22 -4.71 -7.31 -16.71
C LYS A 22 -3.42 -7.35 -15.89
N ASN A 23 -3.50 -7.30 -14.56
CA ASN A 23 -2.33 -7.17 -13.67
C ASN A 23 -1.60 -5.84 -13.88
N ALA A 24 -2.34 -4.75 -14.08
CA ALA A 24 -1.76 -3.42 -14.18
C ALA A 24 -0.91 -3.14 -12.94
N PHE A 25 0.35 -2.81 -13.19
CA PHE A 25 1.35 -2.59 -12.17
C PHE A 25 1.72 -1.12 -12.17
N SER A 26 1.62 -0.47 -11.01
CA SER A 26 2.08 0.90 -10.84
C SER A 26 2.90 1.04 -9.56
N PHE A 27 3.91 1.89 -9.61
CA PHE A 27 4.78 2.15 -8.47
C PHE A 27 5.00 3.65 -8.32
N LYS A 28 5.07 4.10 -7.06
CA LYS A 28 5.33 5.49 -6.69
C LYS A 28 6.36 5.48 -5.56
N PHE A 29 7.33 6.39 -5.66
CA PHE A 29 8.37 6.55 -4.65
C PHE A 29 8.52 8.02 -4.28
N GLY A 30 8.90 8.29 -3.04
CA GLY A 30 9.15 9.63 -2.54
C GLY A 30 9.40 9.64 -1.04
N GLY A 31 9.69 10.82 -0.49
CA GLY A 31 9.75 11.02 0.94
C GLY A 31 8.37 10.96 1.61
N ILE A 32 8.34 10.72 2.91
CA ILE A 32 7.11 10.64 3.72
C ILE A 32 6.32 11.96 3.74
N GLU A 33 7.01 13.08 3.51
CA GLU A 33 6.45 14.42 3.38
C GLU A 33 5.67 14.63 2.08
N ASN A 34 5.85 13.75 1.07
CA ASN A 34 5.09 13.80 -0.15
C ASN A 34 3.63 13.39 0.12
N LEU A 35 2.67 14.26 -0.18
CA LEU A 35 1.25 14.05 0.09
C LEU A 35 0.69 12.74 -0.51
N ILE A 36 1.14 12.38 -1.72
CA ILE A 36 0.68 11.17 -2.42
C ILE A 36 1.20 9.92 -1.70
N ILE A 37 2.46 9.94 -1.26
CA ILE A 37 3.08 8.86 -0.51
C ILE A 37 2.45 8.75 0.88
N ASN A 38 2.28 9.87 1.59
CA ASN A 38 1.66 9.92 2.90
C ASN A 38 0.24 9.33 2.89
N LYS A 39 -0.58 9.76 1.93
CA LYS A 39 -1.92 9.21 1.73
C LYS A 39 -1.88 7.70 1.43
N GLY A 40 -0.97 7.26 0.58
CA GLY A 40 -0.78 5.85 0.28
C GLY A 40 -0.44 5.01 1.53
N ILE A 41 0.38 5.54 2.44
CA ILE A 41 0.70 4.89 3.72
C ILE A 41 -0.57 4.74 4.57
N VAL A 42 -1.34 5.81 4.74
CA VAL A 42 -2.59 5.78 5.50
C VAL A 42 -3.57 4.79 4.87
N ASP A 43 -3.76 4.85 3.55
CA ASP A 43 -4.67 3.96 2.83
C ASP A 43 -4.24 2.48 2.99
N ILE A 44 -2.93 2.17 3.00
CA ILE A 44 -2.41 0.82 3.24
C ILE A 44 -2.62 0.39 4.71
N LEU A 45 -2.26 1.24 5.67
CA LEU A 45 -2.30 0.91 7.10
C LEU A 45 -3.73 0.87 7.67
N GLU A 46 -4.64 1.70 7.13
CA GLU A 46 -6.04 1.72 7.55
C GLU A 46 -6.90 0.77 6.70
N GLY A 47 -6.66 0.69 5.39
CA GLY A 47 -7.34 -0.23 4.47
C GLY A 47 -7.03 -1.71 4.72
N THR A 48 -5.92 -2.01 5.42
CA THR A 48 -5.64 -3.38 5.88
C THR A 48 -6.60 -3.85 6.96
N LYS A 49 -7.15 -2.97 7.81
CA LYS A 49 -8.03 -3.38 8.93
C LYS A 49 -9.35 -4.02 8.45
N PRO A 50 -10.07 -3.45 7.46
CA PRO A 50 -11.18 -4.13 6.78
C PRO A 50 -10.75 -5.45 6.13
N ALA A 51 -9.57 -5.49 5.48
CA ALA A 51 -9.07 -6.70 4.82
C ALA A 51 -8.78 -7.83 5.83
N PHE A 52 -8.24 -7.52 7.02
CA PHE A 52 -8.03 -8.49 8.10
C PHE A 52 -9.37 -9.02 8.65
N ASN A 53 -10.37 -8.15 8.82
CA ASN A 53 -11.70 -8.58 9.26
C ASN A 53 -12.35 -9.53 8.24
N ASN A 54 -12.26 -9.25 6.94
CA ASN A 54 -12.79 -10.11 5.89
C ASN A 54 -12.10 -11.48 5.88
N ARG A 55 -10.77 -11.53 6.08
CA ARG A 55 -10.04 -12.80 6.23
C ARG A 55 -10.53 -13.60 7.44
N LYS A 56 -10.75 -12.95 8.58
CA LYS A 56 -11.26 -13.60 9.79
C LYS A 56 -12.66 -14.19 9.58
N ILE A 57 -13.55 -13.47 8.90
CA ILE A 57 -14.91 -13.94 8.59
C ILE A 57 -14.88 -15.18 7.69
N ASN A 58 -14.05 -15.16 6.64
CA ASN A 58 -13.93 -16.31 5.73
C ASN A 58 -13.49 -17.58 6.48
N HIS A 59 -12.48 -17.48 7.34
CA HIS A 59 -12.04 -18.62 8.15
C HIS A 59 -13.11 -19.10 9.15
N LEU A 60 -13.92 -18.20 9.72
CA LEU A 60 -15.01 -18.60 10.61
C LEU A 60 -16.13 -19.35 9.85
N ASN A 61 -16.44 -18.95 8.62
CA ASN A 61 -17.45 -19.61 7.79
C ASN A 61 -16.98 -20.97 7.26
N GLU A 62 -15.68 -21.16 7.01
CA GLU A 62 -15.11 -22.47 6.64
C GLU A 62 -15.21 -23.51 7.77
N ASN A 63 -15.21 -23.08 9.04
CA ASN A 63 -15.33 -23.98 10.19
C ASN A 63 -16.79 -24.29 10.59
N LEU A 64 -17.77 -23.70 9.92
CA LEU A 64 -19.21 -23.87 10.17
C LEU A 64 -19.91 -24.70 9.08
N ASN A 65 -19.14 -25.21 8.09
CA ASN A 65 -19.59 -26.16 7.07
C ASN A 65 -18.89 -27.50 7.26
#